data_AF-A0A5N7MAT3-F1
#
_entry.id   AF-A0A5N7MAT3-F1
#
_cell.length_a   1.000
_cell.length_b   1.000
_cell.length_c   1.000
_cell.angle_alpha   90.00
_cell.angle_beta   90.00
_cell.angle_gamma   90.00
#
_symmetry.space_group_name_H-M   'P 1'
#
loop_
_entity.id
_entity.type
_entity.pdbx_description
1 polymer ?
#
loop_
_entity_poly.entity_id
_entity_poly.type
_entity_poly.pdbx_seq_one_letter_code
_entity_poly.pdbx_strand_id
1 'polypeptide(L)' 'MPEISEPSPQTRTSLFKLQARQCRFIVSEDQSQAIFCGGETQEGSSWCPWHRRLVYAKPLMAGSGAGKRSA' A
#
# COMPACT_ATOMS: atom_id res chain seq x y z
N MET A 1 7.83 -14.56 15.30
CA MET A 1 7.11 -14.14 14.08
C MET A 1 8.13 -13.45 13.18
N PRO A 2 8.18 -13.70 11.86
CA PRO A 2 9.15 -13.00 11.02
C PRO A 2 8.87 -11.48 11.11
N GLU A 3 9.93 -10.72 11.36
CA GLU A 3 9.93 -9.26 11.28
C GLU A 3 9.55 -8.90 9.83
N ILE A 4 8.38 -8.29 9.64
CA ILE A 4 7.95 -7.85 8.31
C ILE A 4 8.43 -6.41 8.13
N SER A 5 9.61 -6.27 7.53
CA SER A 5 10.23 -5.00 7.21
C SER A 5 9.56 -4.32 6.02
N GLU A 6 9.71 -3.00 5.93
CA GLU A 6 9.29 -2.23 4.77
C GLU A 6 10.02 -2.71 3.50
N PRO A 7 9.31 -2.88 2.37
CA PRO A 7 9.91 -3.35 1.13
C PRO A 7 10.90 -2.33 0.56
N SER A 8 12.00 -2.83 -0.02
CA SER A 8 13.05 -2.01 -0.61
C SER A 8 12.50 -1.10 -1.73
N PRO A 9 12.87 0.19 -1.76
CA PRO A 9 12.56 1.11 -2.86
C PRO A 9 13.05 0.62 -4.23
N GLN A 10 14.04 -0.27 -4.27
CA GLN A 10 14.61 -0.82 -5.51
C GLN A 10 13.61 -1.67 -6.31
N THR A 11 12.57 -2.18 -5.64
CA THR A 11 11.52 -2.98 -6.28
C THR A 11 10.42 -2.14 -6.91
N ARG A 12 10.46 -0.81 -6.71
CA ARG A 12 9.44 0.11 -7.21
C ARG A 12 9.39 0.09 -8.74
N THR A 13 8.18 0.12 -9.27
CA THR A 13 7.96 -0.05 -10.71
C THR A 13 6.72 0.70 -11.18
N SER A 14 6.62 0.94 -12.49
CA SER A 14 5.44 1.56 -13.11
C SER A 14 4.40 0.51 -13.50
N LEU A 15 3.18 0.93 -13.79
CA LEU A 15 2.08 0.04 -14.18
C LEU A 15 2.46 -0.89 -15.33
N PHE A 16 3.12 -0.36 -16.37
CA PHE A 16 3.50 -1.13 -17.56
C PHE A 16 4.61 -2.16 -17.31
N LYS A 17 5.40 -2.00 -16.25
CA LYS A 17 6.46 -2.93 -15.89
C LYS A 17 6.03 -3.93 -14.81
N LEU A 18 4.87 -3.71 -14.18
CA LEU A 18 4.38 -4.55 -13.10
C LEU A 18 3.97 -5.94 -13.60
N GLN A 19 4.51 -6.96 -12.97
CA GLN A 19 4.31 -8.37 -13.32
C GLN A 19 3.31 -9.07 -12.39
N ALA A 20 3.01 -10.33 -12.70
CA ALA A 20 2.32 -11.22 -11.77
C ALA A 20 3.13 -11.37 -10.46
N ARG A 21 2.43 -11.62 -9.35
CA ARG A 21 2.99 -11.73 -8.00
C ARG A 21 3.80 -10.52 -7.49
N GLN A 22 3.56 -9.34 -8.04
CA GLN A 22 4.15 -8.09 -7.55
C GLN A 22 3.12 -7.18 -6.87
N CYS A 23 3.58 -6.49 -5.82
CA CYS A 23 2.76 -5.66 -4.96
C CYS A 23 2.22 -4.45 -5.70
N ARG A 24 0.90 -4.31 -5.68
CA ARG A 24 0.13 -3.25 -6.34
C ARG A 24 -0.12 -2.02 -5.47
N PHE A 25 0.53 -1.90 -4.32
CA PHE A 25 0.40 -0.70 -3.49
C PHE A 25 1.08 0.49 -4.17
N ILE A 26 0.38 1.62 -4.28
CA ILE A 26 0.89 2.86 -4.89
C ILE A 26 1.68 3.62 -3.81
N VAL A 27 2.95 3.91 -4.10
CA VAL A 27 3.87 4.60 -3.19
C VAL A 27 4.21 6.02 -3.66
N SER A 28 3.79 6.41 -4.86
CA SER A 28 3.90 7.78 -5.34
C SER A 28 2.86 8.68 -4.67
N GLU A 29 3.29 9.85 -4.20
CA GLU A 29 2.39 10.90 -3.70
C GLU A 29 1.81 11.74 -4.83
N ASP A 30 2.54 11.85 -5.95
CA ASP A 30 2.10 12.54 -7.15
C ASP A 30 1.14 11.67 -7.99
N GLN A 31 0.06 12.29 -8.47
CA GLN A 31 -0.97 11.64 -9.29
C GLN A 31 -0.58 11.56 -10.77
N SER A 32 0.47 12.28 -11.20
CA SER A 32 0.87 12.27 -12.62
C SER A 32 1.49 10.95 -13.05
N GLN A 33 2.16 10.23 -12.14
CA GLN A 33 2.78 8.93 -12.40
C GLN A 33 2.58 7.97 -11.23
N ALA A 34 1.77 6.94 -11.45
CA ALA A 34 1.57 5.88 -10.47
C ALA A 34 2.82 4.99 -10.38
N ILE A 35 3.54 5.09 -9.26
CA ILE A 35 4.64 4.19 -8.90
C ILE A 35 4.13 3.17 -7.88
N PHE A 36 4.33 1.90 -8.20
CA PHE A 36 3.91 0.76 -7.39
C PHE A 36 5.09 0.25 -6.57
N CYS A 37 4.79 -0.35 -5.41
CA CYS A 37 5.78 -0.98 -4.54
C CYS A 37 6.58 -2.06 -5.27
N GLY A 38 5.93 -2.92 -6.05
CA GLY A 38 6.59 -3.95 -6.88
C GLY A 38 7.27 -5.11 -6.12
N GLY A 39 7.34 -5.06 -4.79
CA GLY A 39 7.84 -6.17 -3.96
C GLY A 39 7.01 -7.45 -4.11
N GLU A 40 7.58 -8.61 -3.81
CA GLU A 40 6.90 -9.90 -4.00
C GLU A 40 5.65 -10.04 -3.13
N THR A 41 4.59 -10.60 -3.72
CA THR A 41 3.35 -10.93 -3.02
C THR A 41 3.34 -12.40 -2.60
N GLN A 42 2.56 -12.68 -1.56
CA GLN A 42 2.17 -14.06 -1.26
C GLN A 42 1.12 -14.54 -2.27
N GLU A 43 0.96 -15.86 -2.39
CA GLU A 43 -0.05 -16.47 -3.25
C GLU A 43 -1.46 -15.96 -2.92
N GLY A 44 -2.25 -15.66 -3.97
CA GLY A 44 -3.60 -15.10 -3.83
C GLY A 44 -3.67 -13.65 -3.32
N SER A 45 -2.53 -12.98 -3.12
CA SER A 45 -2.48 -11.58 -2.65
C SER A 45 -2.00 -10.63 -3.73
N SER A 46 -2.62 -9.44 -3.81
CA SER A 46 -2.14 -8.32 -4.61
C SER A 46 -1.11 -7.45 -3.88
N TRP A 47 -0.87 -7.71 -2.59
CA TRP A 47 0.00 -6.92 -1.72
C TRP A 47 1.11 -7.78 -1.10
N CYS A 48 2.31 -7.19 -0.96
CA CYS A 48 3.40 -7.78 -0.19
C CYS A 48 3.02 -7.85 1.30
N PRO A 49 3.73 -8.65 2.13
CA PRO A 49 3.35 -8.84 3.53
C PRO A 49 3.27 -7.53 4.33
N TRP A 50 4.11 -6.54 4.02
CA TRP A 50 4.09 -5.22 4.66
C TRP A 50 2.84 -4.41 4.27
N HIS A 51 2.62 -4.19 2.97
CA HIS A 51 1.48 -3.40 2.48
C HIS A 51 0.13 -4.08 2.75
N ARG A 52 0.10 -5.41 2.86
CA ARG A 52 -1.09 -6.16 3.26
C ARG A 52 -1.58 -5.74 4.65
N ARG A 53 -0.67 -5.43 5.58
CA ARG A 53 -1.03 -4.93 6.92
C ARG A 53 -1.69 -3.57 6.87
N LEU A 54 -1.25 -2.70 5.95
CA LEU A 54 -1.82 -1.35 5.79
C LEU A 54 -3.22 -1.40 5.18
N VAL A 55 -3.39 -2.22 4.14
CA VAL A 55 -4.67 -2.32 3.41
C VAL A 55 -5.76 -2.97 4.25
N TYR A 56 -5.42 -3.99 5.04
CA TYR A 56 -6.39 -4.70 5.89
C TYR A 56 -6.38 -4.22 7.35
N ALA A 57 -5.58 -3.22 7.70
CA ALA A 57 -5.71 -2.57 9.00
C ALA A 57 -7.13 -2.00 9.08
N LYS A 58 -7.91 -2.48 10.06
CA LYS A 58 -9.17 -1.82 10.39
C LYS A 58 -8.85 -0.39 10.79
N PRO A 59 -9.55 0.63 10.26
CA PRO A 59 -9.49 1.95 10.85
C PRO A 59 -9.82 1.77 12.33
N LEU A 60 -8.88 2.10 13.21
CA LEU A 60 -9.24 2.32 14.61
C LEU A 60 -10.33 3.37 14.55
N MET A 61 -11.55 3.02 14.98
CA MET A 61 -12.70 3.91 14.88
C MET A 61 -12.27 5.28 15.41
N ALA A 62 -12.11 6.24 14.50
CA ALA A 62 -11.94 7.63 14.88
C ALA A 62 -13.27 8.00 15.54
N GLY A 63 -13.25 8.05 16.87
CA GLY A 63 -14.42 8.33 17.68
C GLY A 63 -15.12 9.59 17.16
N SER A 64 -16.44 9.46 17.05
CA SER A 64 -17.43 10.51 16.91
C SER A 64 -16.98 11.85 17.50
N GLY A 65 -16.67 12.80 16.62
CA GLY A 65 -16.41 14.19 16.96
C GLY A 65 -16.97 15.08 15.86
N ALA A 66 -18.28 15.34 15.92
CA ALA A 66 -18.96 16.30 15.07
C ALA A 66 -18.34 17.71 15.27
N GLY A 67 -17.48 18.13 14.34
CA GLY A 67 -16.99 19.50 14.23
C GLY A 67 -17.71 20.22 13.09
N LYS A 68 -18.72 21.03 13.43
CA LYS A 68 -19.44 21.95 12.53
C LYS A 68 -18.48 22.71 11.62
N ARG A 69 -18.69 22.63 10.30
CA ARG A 69 -18.24 23.65 9.36
C ARG A 69 -19.28 24.77 9.35
N SER A 70 -19.01 25.86 10.06
CA SER A 70 -19.71 27.13 9.85
C SER A 70 -18.99 27.87 8.72
N ALA A 71 -19.73 28.18 7.66
CA ALA A 71 -19.43 29.27 6.74
C ALA A 71 -20.15 30.54 7.23
#